data_AF-A0A6B3IRD5-F1
#
_entry.id   AF-A0A6B3IRD5-F1
#
_cell.length_a   1.000
_cell.length_b   1.000
_cell.length_c   1.000
_cell.angle_alpha   90.00
_cell.angle_beta   90.00
_cell.angle_gamma   90.00
#
_symmetry.space_group_name_H-M   'P 1'
#
loop_
_entity.id
_entity.type
_entity.pdbx_description
1 polymer ?
#
loop_
_entity_poly.entity_id
_entity_poly.type
_entity_poly.pdbx_seq_one_letter_code
_entity_poly.pdbx_strand_id
1 'polypeptide(L)'
;VRSTGESEQLLRTGAIAAWVAQGPQLAAARRTGGLRTLIPTGDVISDRSVFFTRRELAEQRPEIVEALTRALQRADDWAAAHPREAARLAAADLGGEVDDWESALTALPWRIEPVSEEFLAEQQEAADIFHRTGFIEHPVTVANAVARTSATAPVPASKAV
;
A
#
# COMPACT_ATOMS: atom_id res chain seq x y z
N VAL A 1 9.58 -6.01 -7.63
CA VAL A 1 10.79 -6.44 -6.90
C VAL A 1 10.71 -5.80 -5.52
N ARG A 2 10.55 -6.58 -4.44
CA ARG A 2 10.67 -5.99 -3.10
C ARG A 2 12.13 -5.57 -2.95
N SER A 3 12.36 -4.31 -2.60
CA SER A 3 13.66 -3.88 -2.14
C SER A 3 14.06 -4.78 -0.97
N THR A 4 15.12 -5.56 -1.12
CA THR A 4 15.75 -6.29 -0.03
C THR A 4 16.79 -5.39 0.63
N GLY A 5 17.22 -5.70 1.86
CA GLY A 5 18.35 -4.98 2.50
C GLY A 5 19.62 -4.95 1.63
N GLU A 6 19.73 -5.88 0.68
CA GLU A 6 20.79 -5.93 -0.34
C GLU A 6 20.83 -4.68 -1.23
N SER A 7 19.69 -4.08 -1.56
CA SER A 7 19.64 -2.92 -2.47
C SER A 7 20.30 -1.68 -1.87
N GLU A 8 20.15 -1.46 -0.56
CA GLU A 8 20.87 -0.39 0.14
C GLU A 8 22.39 -0.62 0.11
N GLN A 9 22.82 -1.86 0.35
CA GLN A 9 24.24 -2.22 0.34
C GLN A 9 24.85 -2.02 -1.06
N LEU A 10 24.14 -2.41 -2.12
CA LEU A 10 24.57 -2.17 -3.50
C LEU A 10 24.74 -0.66 -3.78
N LEU A 11 23.85 0.19 -3.26
CA LEU A 11 23.99 1.64 -3.40
C LEU A 11 25.23 2.14 -2.65
N ARG A 12 25.43 1.71 -1.39
CA ARG A 12 26.56 2.15 -0.56
C ARG A 12 27.91 1.69 -1.08
N THR A 13 27.96 0.53 -1.73
CA THR A 13 29.17 -0.01 -2.38
C THR A 13 29.41 0.56 -3.78
N GLY A 14 28.48 1.35 -4.31
CA GLY A 14 28.56 1.94 -5.65
C GLY A 14 28.24 0.98 -6.79
N ALA A 15 27.70 -0.20 -6.51
CA ALA A 15 27.27 -1.17 -7.52
C ALA A 15 26.01 -0.72 -8.28
N ILE A 16 25.17 0.09 -7.64
CA ILE A 16 24.05 0.81 -8.29
C ILE A 16 24.14 2.30 -8.00
N ALA A 17 23.63 3.13 -8.91
CA ALA A 17 23.69 4.59 -8.79
C ALA A 17 22.50 5.19 -8.00
N ALA A 18 21.38 4.48 -7.93
CA ALA A 18 20.17 4.91 -7.24
C ALA A 18 19.36 3.68 -6.78
N TRP A 19 18.57 3.87 -5.74
CA TRP A 19 17.71 2.85 -5.14
C TRP A 19 16.37 3.49 -4.76
N VAL A 20 15.27 2.79 -5.03
CA VAL A 20 13.91 3.16 -4.61
C VAL A 20 13.57 2.41 -3.34
N ALA A 21 13.34 3.15 -2.25
CA ALA A 21 13.10 2.62 -0.92
C ALA A 21 11.79 3.16 -0.33
N GLN A 22 11.15 2.37 0.54
CA GLN A 22 9.94 2.76 1.26
C GLN A 22 9.89 2.14 2.65
N GLY A 23 8.92 2.57 3.45
CA GLY A 23 8.61 1.98 4.75
C GLY A 23 9.83 1.88 5.70
N PRO A 24 9.98 0.76 6.44
CA PRO A 24 11.02 0.64 7.47
C PRO A 24 12.44 0.68 6.89
N GLN A 25 12.66 0.22 5.65
CA GLN A 25 13.97 0.29 5.01
C GLN A 25 14.39 1.74 4.73
N LEU A 26 13.44 2.58 4.26
CA LEU A 26 13.70 4.01 4.07
C LEU A 26 13.94 4.70 5.42
N ALA A 27 13.20 4.33 6.47
CA ALA A 27 13.42 4.84 7.82
C ALA A 27 14.84 4.50 8.33
N ALA A 28 15.26 3.24 8.19
CA ALA A 28 16.60 2.77 8.56
C ALA A 28 17.70 3.53 7.79
N ALA A 29 17.55 3.66 6.47
CA ALA A 29 18.48 4.37 5.60
C ALA A 29 18.63 5.85 5.98
N ARG A 30 17.53 6.52 6.36
CA ARG A 30 17.54 7.91 6.85
C ARG A 30 18.21 8.03 8.22
N ARG A 31 17.94 7.10 9.13
CA ARG A 31 18.50 7.06 10.48
C ARG A 31 20.02 6.81 10.47
N THR A 32 20.48 5.88 9.64
CA THR A 32 21.92 5.56 9.49
C THR A 32 22.69 6.65 8.75
N GLY A 33 22.01 7.39 7.85
CA GLY A 33 22.60 8.51 7.13
C GLY A 33 23.58 8.09 6.03
N GLY A 34 24.30 9.07 5.47
CA GLY A 34 25.24 8.88 4.36
C GLY A 34 24.59 8.69 2.99
N LEU A 35 23.27 8.84 2.90
CA LEU A 35 22.51 8.83 1.64
C LEU A 35 21.78 10.17 1.46
N ARG A 36 21.49 10.52 0.21
CA ARG A 36 20.74 11.73 -0.16
C ARG A 36 19.49 11.35 -0.93
N THR A 37 18.34 11.91 -0.53
CA THR A 37 17.12 11.83 -1.33
C THR A 37 17.30 12.58 -2.65
N LEU A 38 17.10 11.90 -3.78
CA LEU A 38 17.10 12.53 -5.10
C LEU A 38 15.73 13.14 -5.41
N ILE A 39 14.68 12.33 -5.27
CA ILE A 39 13.29 12.68 -5.59
C ILE A 39 12.38 12.01 -4.56
N PRO A 40 11.46 12.74 -3.91
CA PRO A 40 10.35 12.13 -3.17
C PRO A 40 9.38 11.43 -4.13
N THR A 41 9.08 10.15 -3.92
CA THR A 41 8.22 9.38 -4.84
C THR A 41 6.73 9.60 -4.63
N GLY A 42 6.31 10.09 -3.46
CA GLY A 42 4.89 10.27 -3.12
C GLY A 42 4.13 11.23 -4.03
N ASP A 43 4.83 12.15 -4.71
CA ASP A 43 4.24 13.09 -5.66
C ASP A 43 4.22 12.57 -7.11
N VAL A 44 4.83 11.39 -7.34
CA VAL A 44 5.08 10.83 -8.67
C VAL A 44 4.36 9.51 -8.88
N ILE A 45 4.25 8.70 -7.83
CA ILE A 45 3.67 7.36 -7.89
C ILE A 45 2.70 7.22 -6.73
N SER A 46 1.47 6.80 -7.01
CA SER A 46 0.55 6.35 -5.97
C SER A 46 0.92 4.93 -5.51
N ASP A 47 1.02 4.74 -4.20
CA ASP A 47 1.34 3.45 -3.58
C ASP A 47 0.26 3.09 -2.55
N ARG A 48 -0.89 2.65 -3.06
CA ARG A 48 -2.04 2.23 -2.25
C ARG A 48 -2.07 0.71 -2.13
N SER A 49 -2.29 0.21 -0.92
CA SER A 49 -2.63 -1.20 -0.71
C SER A 49 -4.03 -1.50 -1.25
N VAL A 50 -4.18 -2.58 -2.02
CA VAL A 50 -5.44 -2.99 -2.61
C VAL A 50 -5.79 -4.40 -2.15
N PHE A 51 -7.03 -4.60 -1.70
CA PHE A 51 -7.57 -5.90 -1.35
C PHE A 51 -8.40 -6.47 -2.50
N PHE A 52 -8.14 -7.72 -2.88
CA PHE A 52 -8.86 -8.42 -3.93
C PHE A 52 -9.61 -9.62 -3.36
N THR A 53 -10.73 -9.94 -4.00
CA THR A 53 -11.47 -11.19 -3.76
C THR A 53 -12.02 -11.73 -5.08
N ARG A 54 -12.52 -12.96 -5.06
CA ARG A 54 -13.20 -13.54 -6.22
C ARG A 54 -14.50 -12.80 -6.47
N ARG A 55 -14.83 -12.57 -7.76
CA ARG A 55 -16.06 -11.88 -8.15
C ARG A 55 -17.29 -12.55 -7.57
N GLU A 56 -17.35 -13.88 -7.60
CA GLU A 56 -18.49 -14.64 -7.11
C GLU A 56 -18.74 -14.39 -5.62
N LEU A 57 -17.68 -14.28 -4.80
CA LEU A 57 -17.84 -13.95 -3.39
C LEU A 57 -18.38 -12.53 -3.21
N ALA A 58 -17.83 -11.57 -3.95
CA ALA A 58 -18.25 -10.17 -3.84
C ALA A 58 -19.69 -9.93 -4.32
N GLU A 59 -20.12 -10.63 -5.37
CA GLU A 59 -21.47 -10.48 -5.94
C GLU A 59 -22.52 -11.31 -5.19
N GLN A 60 -22.19 -12.53 -4.74
CA GLN A 60 -23.18 -13.43 -4.11
C GLN A 60 -23.23 -13.31 -2.59
N ARG A 61 -22.13 -12.91 -1.95
CA ARG A 61 -21.98 -12.83 -0.50
C ARG A 61 -21.44 -11.46 -0.04
N PRO A 62 -22.08 -10.34 -0.42
CA PRO A 62 -21.59 -9.00 -0.10
C PRO A 62 -21.47 -8.76 1.41
N GLU A 63 -22.26 -9.45 2.24
CA GLU A 63 -22.19 -9.36 3.69
C GLU A 63 -20.86 -9.86 4.27
N ILE A 64 -20.21 -10.83 3.60
CA ILE A 64 -18.88 -11.31 3.98
C ILE A 64 -17.83 -10.25 3.66
N VAL A 65 -17.91 -9.62 2.49
CA VAL A 65 -17.01 -8.53 2.09
C VAL A 65 -17.14 -7.35 3.06
N GLU A 66 -18.36 -7.00 3.45
CA GLU A 66 -18.62 -5.94 4.40
C GLU A 66 -18.06 -6.29 5.80
N ALA A 67 -18.23 -7.54 6.26
CA ALA A 67 -17.68 -7.99 7.53
C ALA A 67 -16.14 -7.96 7.56
N LEU A 68 -15.49 -8.36 6.47
CA LEU A 68 -14.04 -8.27 6.31
C LEU A 68 -13.57 -6.81 6.27
N THR A 69 -14.27 -5.94 5.53
CA THR A 69 -13.96 -4.51 5.46
C THR A 69 -14.03 -3.87 6.85
N ARG A 70 -15.07 -4.16 7.64
CA ARG A 70 -15.16 -3.68 9.04
C ARG A 70 -14.06 -4.24 9.93
N ALA A 71 -13.62 -5.48 9.71
CA ALA A 71 -12.53 -6.08 10.48
C ALA A 71 -11.19 -5.40 10.15
N LEU A 72 -10.93 -5.12 8.88
CA LEU A 72 -9.75 -4.37 8.43
C LEU A 72 -9.76 -2.95 9.01
N GLN A 73 -10.91 -2.25 8.98
CA GLN A 73 -10.99 -0.91 9.57
C GLN A 73 -10.65 -0.92 11.07
N ARG A 74 -11.14 -1.90 11.84
CA ARG A 74 -10.77 -2.03 13.26
C ARG A 74 -9.28 -2.30 13.46
N ALA A 75 -8.65 -3.05 12.56
CA ALA A 75 -7.21 -3.29 12.62
C ALA A 75 -6.41 -2.02 12.31
N ASP A 76 -6.83 -1.25 11.30
CA ASP A 76 -6.25 0.06 10.97
C ASP A 76 -6.39 1.04 12.14
N ASP A 77 -7.59 1.17 12.72
CA ASP A 77 -7.83 2.03 13.88
C ASP A 77 -6.93 1.66 15.06
N TRP A 78 -6.75 0.35 15.30
CA TRP A 78 -5.86 -0.14 16.35
C TRP A 78 -4.40 0.18 16.05
N ALA A 79 -3.93 -0.04 14.82
CA ALA A 79 -2.55 0.24 14.41
C ALA A 79 -2.23 1.74 14.50
N ALA A 80 -3.16 2.60 14.11
CA ALA A 80 -3.06 4.04 14.25
C ALA A 80 -2.94 4.49 15.71
N ALA A 81 -3.69 3.85 16.62
CA ALA A 81 -3.67 4.15 18.05
C ALA A 81 -2.47 3.52 18.80
N HIS A 82 -1.87 2.45 18.27
CA HIS A 82 -0.80 1.69 18.92
C HIS A 82 0.41 1.46 18.01
N PRO A 83 1.01 2.52 17.42
CA PRO A 83 2.05 2.37 16.40
C PRO A 83 3.28 1.60 16.88
N ARG A 84 3.70 1.79 18.15
CA ARG A 84 4.81 1.02 18.75
C ARG A 84 4.51 -0.47 18.86
N GLU A 85 3.29 -0.83 19.23
CA GLU A 85 2.91 -2.24 19.37
C GLU A 85 2.79 -2.90 18.00
N ALA A 86 2.14 -2.22 17.05
CA ALA A 86 2.12 -2.64 15.65
C ALA A 86 3.54 -2.82 15.08
N ALA A 87 4.46 -1.90 15.40
CA ALA A 87 5.86 -2.00 14.99
C ALA A 87 6.58 -3.21 15.59
N ARG A 88 6.32 -3.57 16.85
CA ARG A 88 6.88 -4.79 17.45
C ARG A 88 6.38 -6.04 16.74
N LEU A 89 5.08 -6.10 16.40
CA LEU A 89 4.51 -7.22 15.65
C LEU A 89 5.17 -7.33 14.26
N ALA A 90 5.28 -6.21 13.55
CA ALA A 90 5.92 -6.18 12.23
C ALA A 90 7.40 -6.57 12.28
N ALA A 91 8.17 -6.05 13.24
CA ALA A 91 9.57 -6.42 13.42
C ALA A 91 9.76 -7.90 13.77
N ALA A 92 8.86 -8.47 14.59
CA ALA A 92 8.92 -9.88 14.97
C ALA A 92 8.62 -10.82 13.79
N ASP A 93 7.67 -10.46 12.91
CA ASP A 93 7.26 -11.28 11.76
C ASP A 93 8.15 -11.08 10.52
N LEU A 94 8.50 -9.83 10.23
CA LEU A 94 9.16 -9.42 8.99
C LEU A 94 10.64 -9.06 9.17
N GLY A 95 11.13 -9.00 10.41
CA GLY A 95 12.49 -8.58 10.75
C GLY A 95 12.69 -7.06 10.71
N GLY A 96 13.90 -6.62 11.10
CA GLY A 96 14.27 -5.21 11.20
C GLY A 96 14.06 -4.62 12.60
N GLU A 97 14.39 -3.34 12.75
CA GLU A 97 14.31 -2.64 14.04
C GLU A 97 12.90 -2.08 14.30
N VAL A 98 12.45 -2.17 15.55
CA VAL A 98 11.14 -1.66 15.97
C VAL A 98 11.02 -0.16 15.70
N ASP A 99 12.08 0.60 15.91
CA ASP A 99 12.09 2.06 15.71
C ASP A 99 11.89 2.45 14.24
N ASP A 100 12.44 1.65 13.31
CA ASP A 100 12.29 1.88 11.87
C ASP A 100 10.87 1.54 11.40
N TRP A 101 10.31 0.46 11.95
CA TRP A 101 8.90 0.11 11.74
C TRP A 101 7.96 1.16 12.30
N GLU A 102 8.16 1.61 13.55
CA GLU A 102 7.29 2.64 14.15
C GLU A 102 7.32 3.92 13.31
N SER A 103 8.51 4.37 12.90
CA SER A 103 8.65 5.53 12.01
C SER A 103 7.87 5.38 10.70
N ALA A 104 7.92 4.19 10.09
CA ALA A 104 7.21 3.90 8.85
C ALA A 104 5.70 3.83 9.06
N LEU A 105 5.24 3.15 10.11
CA LEU A 105 3.83 2.93 10.40
C LEU A 105 3.13 4.23 10.85
N THR A 106 3.80 5.11 11.60
CA THR A 106 3.24 6.41 11.99
C THR A 106 3.03 7.36 10.80
N ALA A 107 3.76 7.16 9.70
CA ALA A 107 3.59 7.96 8.48
C ALA A 107 2.38 7.52 7.62
N LEU A 108 1.77 6.36 7.93
CA LEU A 108 0.65 5.84 7.15
C LEU A 108 -0.69 6.48 7.58
N PRO A 109 -1.63 6.66 6.65
CA PRO A 109 -2.93 7.26 6.94
C PRO A 109 -3.93 6.30 7.63
N TRP A 110 -3.62 4.99 7.71
CA TRP A 110 -4.45 3.95 8.34
C TRP A 110 -5.94 4.07 8.04
N ARG A 111 -6.29 3.94 6.75
CA ARG A 111 -7.66 4.08 6.27
C ARG A 111 -8.00 3.02 5.23
N ILE A 112 -9.19 2.44 5.35
CA ILE A 112 -9.81 1.63 4.31
C ILE A 112 -10.78 2.51 3.53
N GLU A 113 -10.57 2.61 2.21
CA GLU A 113 -11.41 3.40 1.31
C GLU A 113 -12.22 2.51 0.37
N PRO A 114 -13.46 2.89 0.02
CA PRO A 114 -14.19 2.22 -1.05
C PRO A 114 -13.49 2.43 -2.40
N VAL A 115 -13.76 1.53 -3.34
CA VAL A 115 -13.32 1.67 -4.73
C VAL A 115 -14.09 2.84 -5.38
N SER A 116 -13.41 3.97 -5.59
CA SER A 116 -13.97 5.16 -6.23
C SER A 116 -13.66 5.18 -7.74
N GLU A 117 -14.37 6.03 -8.50
CA GLU A 117 -14.05 6.26 -9.92
C GLU A 117 -12.64 6.84 -10.12
N GLU A 118 -12.22 7.75 -9.23
CA GLU A 118 -10.86 8.30 -9.22
C GLU A 118 -9.81 7.20 -9.03
N PHE A 119 -10.02 6.31 -8.05
CA PHE A 119 -9.13 5.18 -7.84
C PHE A 119 -9.10 4.23 -9.04
N LEU A 120 -10.24 3.95 -9.67
CA LEU A 120 -10.27 3.11 -10.88
C LEU A 120 -9.52 3.76 -12.05
N ALA A 121 -9.62 5.08 -12.21
CA ALA A 121 -8.87 5.83 -13.21
C ALA A 121 -7.36 5.77 -12.93
N GLU A 122 -6.95 5.97 -11.68
CA GLU A 122 -5.56 5.87 -11.21
C GLU A 122 -4.98 4.47 -11.55
N GLN A 123 -5.72 3.40 -11.25
CA GLN A 123 -5.29 2.03 -11.53
C GLN A 123 -5.29 1.71 -13.04
N GLN A 124 -6.22 2.29 -13.81
CA GLN A 124 -6.24 2.16 -15.27
C GLN A 124 -5.01 2.81 -15.90
N GLU A 125 -4.60 3.99 -15.43
CA GLU A 125 -3.37 4.65 -15.88
C GLU A 125 -2.14 3.76 -15.64
N ALA A 126 -2.05 3.13 -14.47
CA ALA A 126 -0.97 2.17 -14.16
C ALA A 126 -0.99 0.96 -15.12
N ALA A 127 -2.17 0.39 -15.40
CA ALA A 127 -2.31 -0.71 -16.35
C ALA A 127 -1.88 -0.30 -17.77
N ASP A 128 -2.23 0.91 -18.19
CA ASP A 128 -1.87 1.45 -19.51
C ASP A 128 -0.36 1.71 -19.62
N ILE A 129 0.27 2.20 -18.54
CA ILE A 129 1.73 2.34 -18.45
C ILE A 129 2.39 0.97 -18.62
N PHE A 130 1.94 -0.04 -17.87
CA PHE A 130 2.52 -1.39 -17.94
C PHE A 130 2.37 -2.03 -19.32
N HIS A 131 1.23 -1.83 -19.98
CA HIS A 131 1.06 -2.34 -21.34
C HIS A 131 1.96 -1.59 -22.32
N ARG A 132 2.00 -0.24 -22.24
CA ARG A 132 2.80 0.60 -23.14
C ARG A 132 4.31 0.34 -23.01
N THR A 133 4.78 -0.03 -21.82
CA THR A 133 6.20 -0.37 -21.59
C THR A 133 6.52 -1.84 -21.87
N GLY A 134 5.53 -2.66 -22.23
CA GLY A 134 5.69 -4.08 -22.49
C GLY A 134 5.85 -4.95 -21.23
N PHE A 135 5.52 -4.41 -20.05
CA PHE A 135 5.52 -5.17 -18.80
C PHE A 135 4.37 -6.18 -18.73
N ILE A 136 3.23 -5.86 -19.33
CA ILE A 136 2.13 -6.81 -19.56
C ILE A 136 1.85 -6.91 -21.07
N GLU A 137 1.55 -8.13 -21.54
CA GLU A 137 1.36 -8.42 -22.96
C GLU A 137 0.02 -7.95 -23.50
N HIS A 138 -1.01 -7.89 -22.64
CA HIS A 138 -2.37 -7.56 -23.03
C HIS A 138 -2.89 -6.36 -22.26
N PRO A 139 -3.66 -5.47 -22.91
CA PRO A 139 -4.31 -4.36 -22.22
C PRO A 139 -5.34 -4.92 -21.23
N VAL A 140 -5.45 -4.26 -20.08
CA VAL A 140 -6.40 -4.60 -19.02
C VAL A 140 -7.38 -3.44 -18.86
N THR A 141 -8.68 -3.73 -18.82
CA THR A 141 -9.69 -2.77 -18.41
C THR A 141 -9.99 -2.98 -16.92
N VAL A 142 -9.46 -2.10 -16.07
CA VAL A 142 -9.55 -2.23 -14.60
C VAL A 142 -11.00 -2.19 -14.11
N ALA A 143 -11.85 -1.36 -14.72
CA ALA A 143 -13.27 -1.28 -14.38
C ALA A 143 -14.00 -2.63 -14.48
N ASN A 144 -13.53 -3.55 -15.32
CA ASN A 144 -14.12 -4.90 -15.41
C ASN A 144 -13.93 -5.70 -14.11
N ALA A 145 -12.94 -5.38 -13.28
CA ALA A 145 -12.70 -6.07 -12.01
C ALA A 145 -13.74 -5.72 -10.92
N VAL A 146 -14.47 -4.63 -11.07
CA VAL A 146 -15.47 -4.19 -10.09
C VAL A 146 -16.65 -5.17 -10.08
N ALA A 147 -16.98 -5.68 -8.89
CA ALA A 147 -18.12 -6.56 -8.70
C ALA A 147 -19.44 -5.81 -8.96
N ARG A 148 -20.35 -6.43 -9.70
CA ARG A 148 -21.68 -5.86 -9.95
C ARG A 148 -22.59 -6.22 -8.78
N THR A 149 -22.48 -5.47 -7.70
CA THR A 149 -23.41 -5.64 -6.57
C THR A 149 -24.76 -5.02 -6.91
N SER A 150 -25.85 -5.74 -6.60
CA SER A 150 -27.23 -5.28 -6.75
C SER A 150 -27.64 -4.30 -5.63
N ALA A 151 -26.79 -3.34 -5.26
CA ALA A 151 -27.14 -2.13 -4.49
C ALA A 151 -25.86 -1.41 -4.05
N THR A 152 -25.60 -0.25 -4.63
CA THR A 152 -24.65 0.73 -4.11
C THR A 152 -25.37 1.56 -3.05
N ALA A 153 -25.19 1.25 -1.77
CA ALA A 153 -25.49 2.22 -0.70
C ALA A 153 -24.17 2.90 -0.30
N PRO A 154 -24.11 4.24 -0.23
CA PRO A 154 -22.89 4.94 0.20
C PRO A 154 -22.58 4.61 1.66
N VAL A 155 -21.31 4.33 1.96
CA VAL A 155 -20.82 4.35 3.34
C VAL A 155 -20.83 5.83 3.79
N PRO A 156 -21.51 6.21 4.88
CA PRO A 156 -21.51 7.59 5.33
C PRO A 156 -20.10 7.99 5.76
N ALA A 157 -19.67 9.18 5.32
CA ALA A 157 -18.39 9.77 5.71
C ALA A 157 -18.30 9.84 7.25
N SER A 158 -17.21 9.31 7.80
CA SER A 158 -16.88 9.45 9.22
C SER A 158 -16.76 10.94 9.55
N LYS A 159 -17.59 11.43 10.48
CA LYS A 159 -17.41 12.77 11.03
C LYS A 159 -16.19 12.73 11.94
N ALA A 160 -15.16 13.47 11.56
CA ALA A 160 -14.05 13.81 12.44
C ALA A 160 -14.59 14.41 13.75
N VAL A 161 -14.09 13.88 14.87
CA VAL A 161 -14.15 14.51 16.20
C VAL A 161 -12.81 15.19 16.44
#